data_AF-F7S1B8-F1
#
_entry.id   AF-F7S1B8-F1
#
_cell.length_a   1.000
_cell.length_b   1.000
_cell.length_c   1.000
_cell.angle_alpha   90.00
_cell.angle_beta   90.00
_cell.angle_gamma   90.00
#
_symmetry.space_group_name_H-M   'P 1'
#
loop_
_entity.id
_entity.type
_entity.pdbx_description
1 polymer ?
#
loop_
_entity_poly.entity_id
_entity_poly.type
_entity_poly.pdbx_seq_one_letter_code
_entity_poly.pdbx_strand_id
1 'polypeptide(L)'
;MRLREVLSVLSKSSPYAVKTDREPVESDDLDAVKDYLYVETDIEQDFHNQLKSLNAAAEKKVIFLCGSSGDGKSEILTRYSKQYQHKAHFHLDATHSFGPKETAIERLDKVFSDYDIGTQSLVVGINTGMLGNYSEEGANEQFKQAIKSFLQKSEVNDEFVFLDFEQYPKFKMDAHFYSSKFTEQLLQRITAQDNNIIRQFFDEEKVLPIHDTTLCLNFELLSIPSVQRIVVESLFKARLMKDQFLTARALLDFVYHLFSGDSYLSENLFTCSESEIVAKIADFDPALLRTKLIDQFVLSHKLGINDNEFESFKSTLKDRGFDLRKLRSPESNIRLFYVLQHEDIGNNYHHRFQADFSDSLLDKYSTIWRLHRTPEAPEAKHEIRVFYRDVLLTAISKFNNRNAPQLSKDELLLATRGGFHIAAHVDIKQDNSAIKLAAAAEQEHVGFFHACLKVDEQPIKKVAININLLGLLYRICEGYQPNKHDKNAVVLLDELVEELHERASKAKTLLVLRDSTRLRVYDAEGDGSELEVSGGVKK
;
A
#
# COMPACT_ATOMS: atom_id res chain seq x y z
N MET A 1 21.51 -15.40 -27.08
CA MET A 1 20.89 -14.33 -26.27
C MET A 1 21.62 -14.27 -24.94
N ARG A 2 21.94 -13.09 -24.40
CA ARG A 2 22.59 -12.94 -23.07
C ARG A 2 21.55 -12.89 -21.96
N LEU A 3 21.94 -13.16 -20.72
CA LEU A 3 21.01 -13.12 -19.56
C LEU A 3 20.29 -11.75 -19.45
N ARG A 4 21.00 -10.65 -19.70
CA ARG A 4 20.42 -9.29 -19.67
C ARG A 4 19.31 -9.10 -20.72
N GLU A 5 19.49 -9.67 -21.91
CA GLU A 5 18.50 -9.60 -23.01
C GLU A 5 17.25 -10.40 -22.64
N VAL A 6 17.40 -11.58 -22.04
CA VAL A 6 16.29 -12.42 -21.57
C VAL A 6 15.49 -11.72 -20.47
N LEU A 7 16.17 -11.14 -19.48
CA LEU A 7 15.53 -10.40 -18.40
C LEU A 7 14.84 -9.11 -18.90
N SER A 8 15.21 -8.60 -20.08
CA SER A 8 14.61 -7.38 -20.64
C SER A 8 13.12 -7.51 -20.94
N VAL A 9 12.55 -8.72 -21.00
CA VAL A 9 11.09 -8.97 -21.08
C VAL A 9 10.34 -8.32 -19.91
N LEU A 10 11.01 -8.19 -18.76
CA LEU A 10 10.45 -7.57 -17.55
C LEU A 10 10.45 -6.03 -17.61
N SER A 11 11.27 -5.41 -18.47
CA SER A 11 11.43 -3.95 -18.52
C SER A 11 10.19 -3.25 -19.07
N LYS A 12 9.82 -2.10 -18.50
CA LYS A 12 8.71 -1.26 -19.02
C LYS A 12 8.93 -0.76 -20.44
N SER A 13 10.19 -0.66 -20.88
CA SER A 13 10.58 -0.19 -22.22
C SER A 13 10.58 -1.32 -23.25
N SER A 14 10.31 -2.56 -22.81
CA SER A 14 10.28 -3.74 -23.67
C SER A 14 9.09 -3.70 -24.63
N PRO A 15 9.24 -4.18 -25.88
CA PRO A 15 8.09 -4.43 -26.75
C PRO A 15 7.09 -5.43 -26.15
N TYR A 16 7.54 -6.25 -25.18
CA TYR A 16 6.70 -7.21 -24.44
C TYR A 16 5.88 -6.59 -23.31
N ALA A 17 6.17 -5.33 -22.92
CA ALA A 17 5.51 -4.63 -21.82
C ALA A 17 4.05 -4.24 -22.12
N VAL A 18 3.66 -4.22 -23.40
CA VAL A 18 2.29 -3.96 -23.85
C VAL A 18 1.92 -4.97 -24.93
N LYS A 19 0.92 -5.80 -24.68
CA LYS A 19 0.37 -6.69 -25.70
C LYS A 19 -0.67 -5.94 -26.52
N THR A 20 -0.36 -5.77 -27.80
CA THR A 20 -1.29 -5.32 -28.85
C THR A 20 -1.63 -6.52 -29.74
N ASP A 21 -2.65 -6.41 -30.60
CA ASP A 21 -2.99 -7.42 -31.63
C ASP A 21 -1.91 -7.54 -32.74
N ARG A 22 -0.63 -7.61 -32.36
CA ARG A 22 0.48 -7.86 -33.27
C ARG A 22 0.52 -9.35 -33.60
N GLU A 23 0.77 -9.66 -34.86
CA GLU A 23 1.20 -11.00 -35.26
C GLU A 23 2.53 -11.34 -34.55
N PRO A 24 2.73 -12.60 -34.12
CA PRO A 24 3.93 -13.00 -33.39
C PRO A 24 5.18 -12.67 -34.22
N VAL A 25 6.07 -11.87 -33.66
CA VAL A 25 7.39 -11.60 -34.24
C VAL A 25 8.31 -12.71 -33.76
N GLU A 26 9.05 -13.30 -34.69
CA GLU A 26 9.92 -14.48 -34.59
C GLU A 26 11.06 -14.39 -33.54
N SER A 27 10.77 -14.32 -32.24
CA SER A 27 11.76 -14.71 -31.23
C SER A 27 11.15 -15.70 -30.23
N ASP A 28 11.17 -16.98 -30.62
CA ASP A 28 10.64 -18.11 -29.84
C ASP A 28 11.12 -18.09 -28.38
N ASP A 29 12.36 -17.67 -28.12
CA ASP A 29 12.94 -17.68 -26.77
C ASP A 29 12.34 -16.61 -25.82
N LEU A 30 12.13 -15.37 -26.28
CA LEU A 30 11.57 -14.32 -25.41
C LEU A 30 10.07 -14.51 -25.18
N ASP A 31 9.36 -15.02 -26.19
CA ASP A 31 7.97 -15.44 -26.03
C ASP A 31 7.86 -16.62 -25.05
N ALA A 32 8.74 -17.63 -25.16
CA ALA A 32 8.80 -18.73 -24.20
C ALA A 32 9.12 -18.25 -22.77
N VAL A 33 10.01 -17.27 -22.61
CA VAL A 33 10.31 -16.65 -21.31
C VAL A 33 9.08 -15.91 -20.76
N LYS A 34 8.39 -15.13 -21.60
CA LYS A 34 7.16 -14.42 -21.20
C LYS A 34 6.07 -15.41 -20.75
N ASP A 35 5.85 -16.47 -21.52
CA ASP A 35 4.87 -17.51 -21.19
C ASP A 35 5.25 -18.25 -19.90
N TYR A 36 6.54 -18.55 -19.70
CA TYR A 36 7.05 -19.15 -18.47
C TYR A 36 6.79 -18.28 -17.23
N LEU A 37 6.98 -16.96 -17.36
CA LEU A 37 6.77 -16.00 -16.28
C LEU A 37 5.31 -15.67 -15.98
N TYR A 38 4.38 -16.13 -16.82
CA TYR A 38 2.97 -15.81 -16.67
C TYR A 38 2.36 -16.36 -15.37
N VAL A 39 1.89 -15.46 -14.50
CA VAL A 39 1.19 -15.82 -13.27
C VAL A 39 -0.29 -15.45 -13.42
N GLU A 40 -1.16 -16.47 -13.44
CA GLU A 40 -2.62 -16.27 -13.45
C GLU A 40 -3.06 -15.61 -12.14
N THR A 41 -3.87 -14.56 -12.25
CA THR A 41 -4.35 -13.77 -11.10
C THR A 41 -5.76 -14.16 -10.69
N ASP A 42 -6.14 -13.90 -9.43
CA ASP A 42 -7.48 -14.24 -8.94
C ASP A 42 -8.58 -13.48 -9.75
N ILE A 43 -8.32 -12.23 -10.15
CA ILE A 43 -9.22 -11.47 -11.05
C ILE A 43 -9.35 -12.09 -12.44
N GLU A 44 -8.28 -12.69 -12.97
CA GLU A 44 -8.33 -13.41 -14.25
C GLU A 44 -9.22 -14.65 -14.15
N GLN A 45 -9.14 -15.38 -13.03
CA GLN A 45 -9.98 -16.55 -12.77
C GLN A 45 -11.45 -16.13 -12.69
N ASP A 46 -11.76 -15.07 -11.95
CA ASP A 46 -13.13 -14.55 -11.85
C ASP A 46 -13.64 -14.00 -13.19
N PHE A 47 -12.80 -13.31 -13.95
CA PHE A 47 -13.10 -12.89 -15.32
C PHE A 47 -13.43 -14.07 -16.22
N HIS A 48 -12.62 -15.13 -16.20
CA HIS A 48 -12.86 -16.35 -16.97
C HIS A 48 -14.16 -17.05 -16.54
N ASN A 49 -14.49 -17.05 -15.25
CA ASN A 49 -15.76 -17.59 -14.75
C ASN A 49 -16.96 -16.79 -15.27
N GLN A 50 -16.87 -15.47 -15.32
CA GLN A 50 -17.91 -14.62 -15.93
C GLN A 50 -18.08 -14.93 -17.42
N LEU A 51 -16.98 -15.06 -18.17
CA LEU A 51 -17.04 -15.46 -19.59
C LEU A 51 -17.68 -16.84 -19.81
N LYS A 52 -17.40 -17.82 -18.93
CA LYS A 52 -18.03 -19.14 -19.00
C LYS A 52 -19.53 -19.08 -18.77
N SER A 53 -19.98 -18.19 -17.87
CA SER A 53 -21.40 -18.00 -17.55
C SER A 53 -22.21 -17.42 -18.71
N LEU A 54 -21.56 -16.77 -19.69
CA LEU A 54 -22.23 -16.25 -20.87
C LEU A 54 -22.85 -17.41 -21.68
N ASN A 55 -24.16 -17.31 -21.90
CA ASN A 55 -24.94 -18.27 -22.67
C ASN A 55 -25.69 -17.54 -23.79
N ALA A 56 -25.69 -18.10 -25.00
CA ALA A 56 -26.36 -17.51 -26.15
C ALA A 56 -27.90 -17.47 -26.02
N ALA A 57 -28.47 -18.25 -25.09
CA ALA A 57 -29.90 -18.29 -24.80
C ALA A 57 -30.32 -17.37 -23.62
N ALA A 58 -29.36 -16.73 -22.94
CA ALA A 58 -29.61 -15.81 -21.84
C ALA A 58 -29.58 -14.34 -22.33
N GLU A 59 -30.02 -13.41 -21.47
CA GLU A 59 -29.86 -11.98 -21.73
C GLU A 59 -28.38 -11.63 -21.91
N LYS A 60 -28.09 -10.74 -22.88
CA LYS A 60 -26.73 -10.23 -23.13
C LYS A 60 -26.25 -9.45 -21.90
N LYS A 61 -24.95 -9.52 -21.63
CA LYS A 61 -24.31 -8.84 -20.50
C LYS A 61 -23.17 -7.94 -20.96
N VAL A 62 -22.80 -7.01 -20.10
CA VAL A 62 -21.59 -6.20 -20.25
C VAL A 62 -20.62 -6.54 -19.12
N ILE A 63 -19.41 -7.00 -19.47
CA ILE A 63 -18.33 -7.28 -18.52
C ILE A 63 -17.26 -6.21 -18.68
N PHE A 64 -17.09 -5.39 -17.66
CA PHE A 64 -16.00 -4.43 -17.55
C PHE A 64 -14.82 -5.05 -16.79
N LEU A 65 -13.64 -5.02 -17.40
CA LEU A 65 -12.37 -5.25 -16.73
C LEU A 65 -11.73 -3.88 -16.46
N CYS A 66 -11.89 -3.39 -15.23
CA CYS A 66 -11.50 -2.07 -14.77
C CYS A 66 -10.13 -2.11 -14.09
N GLY A 67 -9.31 -1.07 -14.28
CA GLY A 67 -8.07 -0.92 -13.52
C GLY A 67 -7.16 0.16 -14.09
N SER A 68 -6.00 0.37 -13.47
CA SER A 68 -5.03 1.37 -13.91
C SER A 68 -4.21 0.93 -15.13
N SER A 69 -3.48 1.88 -15.73
CA SER A 69 -2.54 1.57 -16.82
C SER A 69 -1.42 0.65 -16.30
N GLY A 70 -1.19 -0.48 -16.98
CA GLY A 70 -0.16 -1.46 -16.60
C GLY A 70 -0.62 -2.58 -15.65
N ASP A 71 -1.90 -2.68 -15.31
CA ASP A 71 -2.43 -3.78 -14.47
C ASP A 71 -2.53 -5.14 -15.18
N GLY A 72 -2.41 -5.18 -16.52
CA GLY A 72 -2.50 -6.42 -17.29
C GLY A 72 -3.86 -6.67 -17.97
N LYS A 73 -4.76 -5.68 -17.99
CA LYS A 73 -6.06 -5.78 -18.68
C LYS A 73 -5.97 -6.33 -20.11
N SER A 74 -5.11 -5.71 -20.94
CA SER A 74 -4.94 -6.11 -22.34
C SER A 74 -4.40 -7.53 -22.47
N GLU A 75 -3.54 -7.98 -21.54
CA GLU A 75 -3.01 -9.34 -21.54
C GLU A 75 -4.12 -10.37 -21.29
N ILE A 76 -4.97 -10.15 -20.27
CA ILE A 76 -6.13 -11.01 -19.97
C ILE A 76 -7.10 -11.01 -21.16
N LEU A 77 -7.43 -9.83 -21.70
CA LEU A 77 -8.41 -9.72 -22.79
C LEU A 77 -7.92 -10.40 -24.07
N THR A 78 -6.66 -10.21 -24.47
CA THR A 78 -6.09 -10.90 -25.64
C THR A 78 -6.09 -12.42 -25.47
N ARG A 79 -5.87 -12.92 -24.25
CA ARG A 79 -5.84 -14.36 -23.96
C ARG A 79 -7.18 -15.04 -24.23
N TYR A 80 -8.28 -14.39 -23.85
CA TYR A 80 -9.62 -14.97 -23.94
C TYR A 80 -10.43 -14.51 -25.17
N SER A 81 -10.04 -13.43 -25.85
CA SER A 81 -10.82 -12.85 -26.95
C SER A 81 -11.12 -13.85 -28.07
N LYS A 82 -10.10 -14.56 -28.57
CA LYS A 82 -10.27 -15.56 -29.65
C LYS A 82 -11.17 -16.73 -29.23
N GLN A 83 -11.04 -17.19 -27.99
CA GLN A 83 -11.82 -18.32 -27.48
C GLN A 83 -13.31 -17.95 -27.30
N TYR A 84 -13.60 -16.71 -26.91
CA TYR A 84 -14.95 -16.26 -26.55
C TYR A 84 -15.59 -15.29 -27.55
N GLN A 85 -14.97 -15.03 -28.70
CA GLN A 85 -15.47 -14.13 -29.75
C GLN A 85 -16.88 -14.48 -30.27
N HIS A 86 -17.28 -15.75 -30.16
CA HIS A 86 -18.61 -16.22 -30.56
C HIS A 86 -19.70 -15.86 -29.53
N LYS A 87 -19.33 -15.53 -28.29
CA LYS A 87 -20.25 -15.16 -27.21
C LYS A 87 -20.27 -13.67 -26.92
N ALA A 88 -19.14 -12.99 -27.09
CA ALA A 88 -19.01 -11.58 -26.76
C ALA A 88 -18.08 -10.82 -27.73
N HIS A 89 -18.36 -9.55 -27.92
CA HIS A 89 -17.45 -8.59 -28.55
C HIS A 89 -16.46 -8.05 -27.54
N PHE A 90 -15.17 -8.10 -27.88
CA PHE A 90 -14.08 -7.66 -27.01
C PHE A 90 -13.52 -6.31 -27.45
N HIS A 91 -13.39 -5.39 -26.51
CA HIS A 91 -12.69 -4.11 -26.69
C HIS A 91 -11.54 -4.03 -25.68
N LEU A 92 -10.30 -4.27 -26.14
CA LEU A 92 -9.10 -4.34 -25.29
C LEU A 92 -8.73 -3.00 -24.66
N ASP A 93 -8.95 -1.92 -25.41
CA ASP A 93 -8.90 -0.54 -24.96
C ASP A 93 -10.07 0.20 -25.61
N ALA A 94 -11.21 0.24 -24.93
CA ALA A 94 -12.41 0.86 -25.47
C ALA A 94 -12.28 2.39 -25.63
N THR A 95 -11.20 3.00 -25.14
CA THR A 95 -10.96 4.45 -25.21
C THR A 95 -10.00 4.84 -26.33
N HIS A 96 -9.37 3.88 -27.01
CA HIS A 96 -8.48 4.15 -28.11
C HIS A 96 -9.27 4.60 -29.35
N SER A 97 -9.22 5.90 -29.65
CA SER A 97 -9.86 6.51 -30.82
C SER A 97 -9.20 6.04 -32.12
N PHE A 98 -10.00 5.77 -33.15
CA PHE A 98 -9.48 5.42 -34.49
C PHE A 98 -9.38 6.64 -35.42
N GLY A 99 -9.92 7.80 -35.02
CA GLY A 99 -9.88 9.05 -35.77
C GLY A 99 -9.24 10.21 -34.99
N PRO A 100 -8.56 11.16 -35.65
CA PRO A 100 -7.81 12.25 -35.01
C PRO A 100 -8.68 13.30 -34.29
N LYS A 101 -10.01 13.20 -34.37
CA LYS A 101 -10.96 14.14 -33.75
C LYS A 101 -11.97 13.46 -32.82
N GLU A 102 -11.94 12.13 -32.72
CA GLU A 102 -12.88 11.37 -31.90
C GLU A 102 -12.42 11.40 -30.44
N THR A 103 -13.29 11.81 -29.52
CA THR A 103 -12.98 11.76 -28.09
C THR A 103 -13.15 10.34 -27.54
N ALA A 104 -12.50 10.04 -26.42
CA ALA A 104 -12.69 8.74 -25.75
C ALA A 104 -14.14 8.51 -25.31
N ILE A 105 -14.87 9.57 -24.95
CA ILE A 105 -16.30 9.49 -24.58
C ILE A 105 -17.15 9.14 -25.81
N GLU A 106 -16.94 9.84 -26.93
CA GLU A 106 -17.62 9.54 -28.20
C GLU A 106 -17.34 8.11 -28.69
N ARG A 107 -16.12 7.61 -28.45
CA ARG A 107 -15.76 6.23 -28.78
C ARG A 107 -16.54 5.24 -27.93
N LEU A 108 -16.65 5.47 -26.62
CA LEU A 108 -17.44 4.65 -25.70
C LEU A 108 -18.93 4.68 -26.06
N ASP A 109 -19.48 5.85 -26.41
CA ASP A 109 -20.86 5.97 -26.85
C ASP A 109 -21.16 5.08 -28.07
N LYS A 110 -20.23 5.02 -29.05
CA LYS A 110 -20.35 4.10 -30.18
C LYS A 110 -20.32 2.64 -29.75
N VAL A 111 -19.35 2.26 -28.90
CA VAL A 111 -19.22 0.89 -28.39
C VAL A 111 -20.50 0.44 -27.68
N PHE A 112 -21.10 1.31 -26.85
CA PHE A 112 -22.33 1.00 -26.12
C PHE A 112 -23.56 1.01 -27.03
N SER A 113 -23.62 1.91 -28.01
CA SER A 113 -24.68 1.90 -29.03
C SER A 113 -24.66 0.63 -29.88
N ASP A 114 -23.47 0.17 -30.27
CA ASP A 114 -23.29 -1.08 -31.02
C ASP A 114 -23.73 -2.30 -30.17
N TYR A 115 -23.45 -2.28 -28.86
CA TYR A 115 -23.97 -3.27 -27.93
C TYR A 115 -25.49 -3.23 -27.86
N ASP A 116 -26.12 -2.07 -27.72
CA ASP A 116 -27.59 -1.95 -27.60
C ASP A 116 -28.31 -2.56 -28.80
N ILE A 117 -27.79 -2.36 -30.01
CA ILE A 117 -28.34 -2.91 -31.26
C ILE A 117 -27.94 -4.38 -31.46
N GLY A 118 -26.81 -4.80 -30.91
CA GLY A 118 -26.26 -6.15 -31.04
C GLY A 118 -26.97 -7.23 -30.22
N THR A 119 -26.69 -8.48 -30.56
CA THR A 119 -27.20 -9.68 -29.87
C THR A 119 -26.15 -10.37 -28.98
N GLN A 120 -24.87 -10.02 -29.16
CA GLN A 120 -23.76 -10.59 -28.38
C GLN A 120 -23.52 -9.77 -27.09
N SER A 121 -22.93 -10.43 -26.09
CA SER A 121 -22.45 -9.72 -24.89
C SER A 121 -21.27 -8.80 -25.23
N LEU A 122 -20.96 -7.85 -24.35
CA LEU A 122 -19.87 -6.91 -24.52
C LEU A 122 -18.82 -7.13 -23.42
N VAL A 123 -17.54 -7.13 -23.79
CA VAL A 123 -16.42 -7.19 -22.87
C VAL A 123 -15.51 -5.99 -23.12
N VAL A 124 -15.27 -5.18 -22.09
CA VAL A 124 -14.57 -3.91 -22.20
C VAL A 124 -13.43 -3.83 -21.20
N GLY A 125 -12.20 -3.71 -21.70
CA GLY A 125 -11.05 -3.25 -20.91
C GLY A 125 -11.01 -1.74 -20.84
N ILE A 126 -11.03 -1.18 -19.63
CA ILE A 126 -11.08 0.27 -19.45
C ILE A 126 -10.35 0.73 -18.20
N ASN A 127 -9.89 1.99 -18.23
CA ASN A 127 -9.37 2.65 -17.05
C ASN A 127 -10.51 3.12 -16.14
N THR A 128 -10.44 2.82 -14.85
CA THR A 128 -11.44 3.26 -13.85
C THR A 128 -11.65 4.78 -13.87
N GLY A 129 -10.61 5.58 -14.10
CA GLY A 129 -10.76 7.03 -14.26
C GLY A 129 -11.59 7.45 -15.48
N MET A 130 -11.51 6.69 -16.58
CA MET A 130 -12.30 6.97 -17.79
C MET A 130 -13.77 6.61 -17.61
N LEU A 131 -14.08 5.61 -16.78
CA LEU A 131 -15.46 5.34 -16.35
C LEU A 131 -16.03 6.53 -15.57
N GLY A 132 -15.24 7.14 -14.69
CA GLY A 132 -15.61 8.38 -14.01
C GLY A 132 -16.02 9.49 -14.98
N ASN A 133 -15.19 9.76 -15.98
CA ASN A 133 -15.47 10.77 -17.01
C ASN A 133 -16.74 10.43 -17.81
N TYR A 134 -16.89 9.18 -18.25
CA TYR A 134 -18.06 8.74 -19.01
C TYR A 134 -19.35 8.84 -18.21
N SER A 135 -19.29 8.56 -16.91
CA SER A 135 -20.47 8.65 -16.03
C SER A 135 -21.10 10.05 -16.01
N GLU A 136 -20.30 11.10 -16.20
CA GLU A 136 -20.77 12.48 -16.25
C GLU A 136 -21.09 12.95 -17.67
N GLU A 137 -20.23 12.63 -18.65
CA GLU A 137 -20.27 13.22 -19.99
C GLU A 137 -20.93 12.34 -21.07
N GLY A 138 -21.12 11.04 -20.82
CA GLY A 138 -21.64 10.09 -21.81
C GLY A 138 -23.07 10.39 -22.26
N ALA A 139 -23.46 9.82 -23.41
CA ALA A 139 -24.81 9.95 -23.95
C ALA A 139 -25.74 8.79 -23.53
N ASN A 140 -25.20 7.60 -23.21
CA ASN A 140 -26.01 6.45 -22.83
C ASN A 140 -26.33 6.45 -21.32
N GLU A 141 -27.57 6.84 -20.98
CA GLU A 141 -28.01 6.97 -19.59
C GLU A 141 -28.01 5.65 -18.79
N GLN A 142 -28.28 4.50 -19.43
CA GLN A 142 -28.26 3.20 -18.75
C GLN A 142 -26.84 2.86 -18.29
N PHE A 143 -25.86 3.04 -19.17
CA PHE A 143 -24.45 2.82 -18.85
C PHE A 143 -23.94 3.82 -17.81
N LYS A 144 -24.33 5.09 -17.90
CA LYS A 144 -23.97 6.11 -16.89
C LYS A 144 -24.45 5.74 -15.51
N GLN A 145 -25.72 5.33 -15.39
CA GLN A 145 -26.28 4.92 -14.10
C GLN A 145 -25.56 3.69 -13.54
N ALA A 146 -25.32 2.66 -14.36
CA ALA A 146 -24.58 1.48 -13.94
C ALA A 146 -23.15 1.81 -13.45
N ILE A 147 -22.45 2.69 -14.18
CA ILE A 147 -21.10 3.14 -13.84
C ILE A 147 -21.12 3.99 -12.56
N LYS A 148 -22.07 4.92 -12.40
CA LYS A 148 -22.23 5.70 -11.16
C LYS A 148 -22.46 4.78 -9.96
N SER A 149 -23.33 3.79 -10.11
CA SER A 149 -23.57 2.79 -9.06
C SER A 149 -22.29 2.02 -8.70
N PHE A 150 -21.53 1.57 -9.70
CA PHE A 150 -20.25 0.91 -9.47
C PHE A 150 -19.24 1.81 -8.72
N LEU A 151 -19.05 3.05 -9.17
CA LEU A 151 -18.12 4.00 -8.54
C LEU A 151 -18.53 4.38 -7.11
N GLN A 152 -19.84 4.39 -6.82
CA GLN A 152 -20.40 4.63 -5.50
C GLN A 152 -20.47 3.36 -4.62
N LYS A 153 -20.05 2.20 -5.15
CA LYS A 153 -20.13 0.89 -4.49
C LYS A 153 -21.56 0.52 -4.07
N SER A 154 -22.56 0.96 -4.83
CA SER A 154 -23.96 0.56 -4.65
C SER A 154 -24.29 -0.66 -5.52
N GLU A 155 -25.48 -1.23 -5.33
CA GLU A 155 -25.96 -2.32 -6.17
C GLU A 155 -26.01 -1.90 -7.65
N VAL A 156 -25.49 -2.79 -8.49
CA VAL A 156 -25.45 -2.65 -9.94
C VAL A 156 -26.41 -3.71 -10.52
N ASN A 157 -27.11 -3.38 -11.59
CA ASN A 157 -27.96 -4.31 -12.32
C ASN A 157 -27.14 -5.54 -12.81
N ASP A 158 -27.72 -6.74 -12.71
CA ASP A 158 -27.13 -8.03 -13.12
C ASP A 158 -26.66 -8.11 -14.59
N GLU A 159 -27.13 -7.20 -15.45
CA GLU A 159 -26.64 -7.01 -16.81
C GLU A 159 -25.17 -6.54 -16.85
N PHE A 160 -24.75 -5.73 -15.88
CA PHE A 160 -23.43 -5.11 -15.82
C PHE A 160 -22.57 -5.76 -14.75
N VAL A 161 -21.44 -6.32 -15.17
CA VAL A 161 -20.44 -6.94 -14.29
C VAL A 161 -19.18 -6.09 -14.32
N PHE A 162 -18.75 -5.62 -13.15
CA PHE A 162 -17.51 -4.86 -13.00
C PHE A 162 -16.48 -5.69 -12.23
N LEU A 163 -15.35 -5.97 -12.87
CA LEU A 163 -14.19 -6.61 -12.26
C LEU A 163 -13.07 -5.57 -12.20
N ASP A 164 -12.82 -5.04 -11.01
CA ASP A 164 -11.84 -3.98 -10.78
C ASP A 164 -10.61 -4.52 -10.07
N PHE A 165 -9.42 -4.31 -10.65
CA PHE A 165 -8.14 -4.68 -10.06
C PHE A 165 -7.94 -4.13 -8.63
N GLU A 166 -8.56 -3.00 -8.27
CA GLU A 166 -8.47 -2.47 -6.90
C GLU A 166 -9.20 -3.33 -5.85
N GLN A 167 -10.17 -4.15 -6.26
CA GLN A 167 -10.89 -5.07 -5.38
C GLN A 167 -10.10 -6.37 -5.09
N TYR A 168 -8.97 -6.57 -5.76
CA TYR A 168 -8.11 -7.74 -5.59
C TYR A 168 -6.82 -7.33 -4.86
N PRO A 169 -6.76 -7.51 -3.53
CA PRO A 169 -5.62 -7.06 -2.75
C PRO A 169 -4.34 -7.80 -3.17
N LYS A 170 -3.33 -7.04 -3.60
CA LYS A 170 -2.02 -7.59 -4.01
C LYS A 170 -1.15 -8.02 -2.83
N PHE A 171 -1.51 -7.58 -1.63
CA PHE A 171 -0.83 -7.89 -0.39
C PHE A 171 -1.82 -8.43 0.64
N LYS A 172 -1.34 -9.40 1.42
CA LYS A 172 -2.00 -9.88 2.63
C LYS A 172 -1.10 -9.60 3.81
N MET A 173 -1.73 -9.36 4.95
CA MET A 173 -1.04 -9.11 6.21
C MET A 173 -1.52 -10.11 7.26
N ASP A 174 -0.57 -10.78 7.90
CA ASP A 174 -0.75 -11.55 9.12
C ASP A 174 0.09 -10.90 10.25
N ALA A 175 -0.03 -11.41 11.49
CA ALA A 175 0.52 -10.79 12.71
C ALA A 175 1.97 -10.28 12.57
N HIS A 176 2.83 -11.05 11.89
CA HIS A 176 4.24 -10.70 11.65
C HIS A 176 4.72 -11.05 10.24
N PHE A 177 3.80 -11.34 9.31
CA PHE A 177 4.16 -11.75 7.96
C PHE A 177 3.35 -10.99 6.93
N TYR A 178 4.05 -10.45 5.95
CA TYR A 178 3.48 -9.73 4.82
C TYR A 178 3.73 -10.58 3.60
N SER A 179 2.68 -10.85 2.83
CA SER A 179 2.79 -11.70 1.65
C SER A 179 2.18 -11.04 0.43
N SER A 180 2.75 -11.37 -0.72
CA SER A 180 2.19 -11.01 -2.01
C SER A 180 2.28 -12.22 -2.91
N LYS A 181 1.18 -12.97 -3.03
CA LYS A 181 1.11 -14.21 -3.81
C LYS A 181 1.68 -14.02 -5.22
N PHE A 182 1.30 -12.94 -5.91
CA PHE A 182 1.80 -12.62 -7.25
C PHE A 182 3.32 -12.36 -7.26
N THR A 183 3.80 -11.50 -6.37
CA THR A 183 5.23 -11.12 -6.31
C THR A 183 6.09 -12.32 -5.93
N GLU A 184 5.70 -13.08 -4.92
CA GLU A 184 6.42 -14.28 -4.47
C GLU A 184 6.50 -15.32 -5.57
N GLN A 185 5.39 -15.62 -6.25
CA GLN A 185 5.39 -16.57 -7.37
C GLN A 185 6.26 -16.09 -8.53
N LEU A 186 6.22 -14.80 -8.86
CA LEU A 186 7.07 -14.21 -9.89
C LEU A 186 8.56 -14.37 -9.54
N LEU A 187 8.97 -13.94 -8.34
CA LEU A 187 10.36 -14.04 -7.89
C LEU A 187 10.83 -15.50 -7.85
N GLN A 188 10.01 -16.40 -7.29
CA GLN A 188 10.29 -17.83 -7.25
C GLN A 188 10.47 -18.44 -8.64
N ARG A 189 9.63 -18.06 -9.62
CA ARG A 189 9.78 -18.55 -11.01
C ARG A 189 11.05 -18.02 -11.65
N ILE A 190 11.33 -16.72 -11.51
CA ILE A 190 12.54 -16.12 -12.11
C ILE A 190 13.81 -16.81 -11.60
N THR A 191 13.85 -17.16 -10.31
CA THR A 191 15.04 -17.72 -9.65
C THR A 191 14.93 -19.21 -9.33
N ALA A 192 13.98 -19.92 -9.93
CA ALA A 192 13.79 -21.35 -9.70
C ALA A 192 15.06 -22.13 -10.10
N GLN A 193 15.41 -23.14 -9.30
CA GLN A 193 16.57 -23.99 -9.56
C GLN A 193 16.31 -24.95 -10.73
N ASP A 194 15.11 -25.52 -10.78
CA ASP A 194 14.70 -26.53 -11.76
C ASP A 194 13.65 -25.98 -12.72
N ASN A 195 13.62 -26.52 -13.95
CA ASN A 195 12.63 -26.17 -14.98
C ASN A 195 12.48 -24.65 -15.20
N ASN A 196 13.60 -23.94 -15.20
CA ASN A 196 13.64 -22.49 -15.36
C ASN A 196 14.43 -22.12 -16.61
N ILE A 197 13.73 -21.60 -17.62
CA ILE A 197 14.35 -21.16 -18.88
C ILE A 197 15.36 -20.01 -18.65
N ILE A 198 15.08 -19.10 -17.71
CA ILE A 198 15.98 -17.99 -17.37
C ILE A 198 17.27 -18.50 -16.73
N ARG A 199 17.17 -19.57 -15.93
CA ARG A 199 18.32 -20.18 -15.26
C ARG A 199 19.33 -20.74 -16.26
N GLN A 200 18.86 -21.30 -17.38
CA GLN A 200 19.75 -21.80 -18.44
C GLN A 200 20.65 -20.68 -18.97
N PHE A 201 20.08 -19.51 -19.26
CA PHE A 201 20.85 -18.34 -19.68
C PHE A 201 21.77 -17.79 -18.58
N PHE A 202 21.39 -17.90 -17.31
CA PHE A 202 22.27 -17.53 -16.20
C PHE A 202 23.48 -18.46 -16.06
N ASP A 203 23.28 -19.77 -16.17
CA ASP A 203 24.36 -20.75 -16.07
C ASP A 203 25.32 -20.60 -17.28
N GLU A 204 24.80 -20.34 -18.48
CA GLU A 204 25.59 -20.00 -19.66
C GLU A 204 26.38 -18.69 -19.49
N GLU A 205 25.74 -17.64 -18.98
CA GLU A 205 26.38 -16.34 -18.73
C GLU A 205 27.58 -16.48 -17.78
N LYS A 206 27.44 -17.27 -16.71
CA LYS A 206 28.49 -17.49 -15.70
C LYS A 206 29.76 -18.12 -16.23
N VAL A 207 29.67 -18.98 -17.24
CA VAL A 207 30.85 -19.68 -17.79
C VAL A 207 31.56 -18.86 -18.86
N LEU A 208 31.02 -17.70 -19.25
CA LEU A 208 31.64 -16.83 -20.25
C LEU A 208 32.92 -16.17 -19.70
N PRO A 209 33.99 -16.06 -20.52
CA PRO A 209 35.21 -15.36 -20.15
C PRO A 209 34.99 -13.90 -19.77
N ILE A 210 34.02 -13.24 -20.41
CA ILE A 210 33.57 -11.88 -20.12
C ILE A 210 32.07 -11.95 -19.89
N HIS A 211 31.67 -11.91 -18.63
CA HIS A 211 30.28 -11.94 -18.19
C HIS A 211 29.95 -10.73 -17.34
N ASP A 212 28.67 -10.43 -17.22
CA ASP A 212 28.19 -9.38 -16.32
C ASP A 212 28.17 -9.88 -14.87
N THR A 213 29.30 -9.76 -14.19
CA THR A 213 29.46 -10.25 -12.80
C THR A 213 28.46 -9.62 -11.83
N THR A 214 28.08 -8.35 -12.04
CA THR A 214 27.11 -7.69 -11.16
C THR A 214 25.72 -8.28 -11.37
N LEU A 215 25.31 -8.46 -12.63
CA LEU A 215 24.03 -9.10 -12.96
C LEU A 215 23.94 -10.52 -12.39
N CYS A 216 25.00 -11.32 -12.53
CA CYS A 216 25.04 -12.67 -11.97
C CYS A 216 24.92 -12.67 -10.44
N LEU A 217 25.65 -11.79 -9.74
CA LEU A 217 25.54 -11.67 -8.29
C LEU A 217 24.17 -11.19 -7.83
N ASN A 218 23.54 -10.27 -8.58
CA ASN A 218 22.17 -9.83 -8.28
C ASN A 218 21.16 -10.97 -8.49
N PHE A 219 21.37 -11.80 -9.51
CA PHE A 219 20.57 -13.00 -9.73
C PHE A 219 20.70 -13.99 -8.57
N GLU A 220 21.93 -14.23 -8.09
CA GLU A 220 22.18 -15.08 -6.92
C GLU A 220 21.55 -14.50 -5.65
N LEU A 221 21.71 -13.20 -5.40
CA LEU A 221 21.12 -12.54 -4.24
C LEU A 221 19.60 -12.68 -4.24
N LEU A 222 18.93 -12.41 -5.38
CA LEU A 222 17.47 -12.56 -5.45
C LEU A 222 17.02 -14.03 -5.43
N SER A 223 17.92 -14.99 -5.68
CA SER A 223 17.64 -16.42 -5.54
C SER A 223 17.54 -16.87 -4.08
N ILE A 224 17.98 -16.05 -3.13
CA ILE A 224 17.92 -16.34 -1.70
C ILE A 224 16.50 -16.05 -1.16
N PRO A 225 15.82 -17.02 -0.52
CA PRO A 225 14.45 -16.83 -0.03
C PRO A 225 14.29 -15.67 0.97
N SER A 226 15.28 -15.44 1.85
CA SER A 226 15.22 -14.32 2.81
C SER A 226 15.36 -12.96 2.12
N VAL A 227 16.17 -12.86 1.06
CA VAL A 227 16.29 -11.66 0.23
C VAL A 227 14.97 -11.37 -0.49
N GLN A 228 14.31 -12.41 -1.04
CA GLN A 228 12.98 -12.24 -1.64
C GLN A 228 11.97 -11.69 -0.62
N ARG A 229 11.98 -12.19 0.62
CA ARG A 229 11.11 -11.66 1.69
C ARG A 229 11.37 -10.18 1.97
N ILE A 230 12.62 -9.75 1.99
CA ILE A 230 12.98 -8.34 2.18
C ILE A 230 12.47 -7.48 1.01
N VAL A 231 12.53 -7.98 -0.22
CA VAL A 231 11.96 -7.30 -1.39
C VAL A 231 10.44 -7.18 -1.25
N VAL A 232 9.74 -8.25 -0.86
CA VAL A 232 8.29 -8.23 -0.62
C VAL A 232 7.91 -7.27 0.51
N GLU A 233 8.65 -7.28 1.62
CA GLU A 233 8.45 -6.36 2.74
C GLU A 233 8.66 -4.89 2.32
N SER A 234 9.69 -4.62 1.51
CA SER A 234 9.96 -3.27 1.00
C SER A 234 8.83 -2.77 0.11
N LEU A 235 8.31 -3.62 -0.76
CA LEU A 235 7.13 -3.32 -1.57
C LEU A 235 5.87 -3.11 -0.71
N PHE A 236 5.70 -3.92 0.35
CA PHE A 236 4.60 -3.78 1.29
C PHE A 236 4.67 -2.44 2.04
N LYS A 237 5.84 -2.04 2.54
CA LYS A 237 6.06 -0.73 3.17
C LYS A 237 5.75 0.42 2.20
N ALA A 238 6.19 0.32 0.94
CA ALA A 238 5.85 1.30 -0.08
C ALA A 238 4.34 1.40 -0.31
N ARG A 239 3.62 0.26 -0.37
CA ARG A 239 2.16 0.27 -0.48
C ARG A 239 1.49 0.88 0.75
N LEU A 240 1.93 0.49 1.95
CA LEU A 240 1.25 0.81 3.20
C LEU A 240 1.52 2.24 3.67
N MET A 241 2.76 2.72 3.54
CA MET A 241 3.20 4.02 4.07
C MET A 241 3.24 5.12 3.02
N LYS A 242 3.31 4.80 1.72
CA LYS A 242 3.39 5.78 0.62
C LYS A 242 2.23 5.68 -0.37
N ASP A 243 1.23 4.84 -0.08
CA ASP A 243 0.09 4.54 -0.95
C ASP A 243 0.52 4.11 -2.37
N GLN A 244 1.72 3.53 -2.52
CA GLN A 244 2.25 3.14 -3.83
C GLN A 244 1.41 2.02 -4.44
N PHE A 245 0.78 2.27 -5.58
CA PHE A 245 0.10 1.22 -6.32
C PHE A 245 1.13 0.33 -7.04
N LEU A 246 0.89 -0.98 -7.00
CA LEU A 246 1.79 -1.97 -7.58
C LEU A 246 1.17 -2.55 -8.86
N THR A 247 1.20 -1.83 -9.98
CA THR A 247 0.75 -2.39 -11.26
C THR A 247 1.67 -3.52 -11.71
N ALA A 248 1.18 -4.47 -12.51
CA ALA A 248 2.01 -5.58 -12.99
C ALA A 248 3.24 -5.07 -13.74
N ARG A 249 3.05 -4.08 -14.63
CA ARG A 249 4.15 -3.42 -15.36
C ARG A 249 5.18 -2.78 -14.42
N ALA A 250 4.73 -2.02 -13.41
CA ALA A 250 5.65 -1.37 -12.47
C ALA A 250 6.44 -2.39 -11.65
N LEU A 251 5.79 -3.49 -11.22
CA LEU A 251 6.47 -4.57 -10.51
C LEU A 251 7.52 -5.27 -11.38
N LEU A 252 7.18 -5.62 -12.62
CA LEU A 252 8.13 -6.28 -13.54
C LEU A 252 9.34 -5.36 -13.80
N ASP A 253 9.12 -4.07 -14.04
CA ASP A 253 10.20 -3.08 -14.23
C ASP A 253 11.06 -2.93 -12.98
N PHE A 254 10.45 -2.95 -11.80
CA PHE A 254 11.16 -2.95 -10.52
C PHE A 254 12.03 -4.20 -10.36
N VAL A 255 11.50 -5.40 -10.63
CA VAL A 255 12.28 -6.64 -10.56
C VAL A 255 13.42 -6.64 -11.58
N TYR A 256 13.16 -6.16 -12.80
CA TYR A 256 14.21 -5.96 -13.80
C TYR A 256 15.32 -5.04 -13.31
N HIS A 257 14.95 -3.93 -12.66
CA HIS A 257 15.90 -2.97 -12.10
C HIS A 257 16.76 -3.58 -10.98
N LEU A 258 16.19 -4.44 -10.12
CA LEU A 258 16.98 -5.12 -9.07
C LEU A 258 18.16 -5.92 -9.66
N PHE A 259 17.95 -6.55 -10.81
CA PHE A 259 19.00 -7.29 -11.52
C PHE A 259 19.95 -6.38 -12.30
N SER A 260 19.39 -5.50 -13.11
CA SER A 260 20.08 -4.84 -14.22
C SER A 260 20.64 -3.46 -13.89
N GLY A 261 20.32 -2.91 -12.71
CA GLY A 261 20.83 -1.63 -12.23
C GLY A 261 22.35 -1.60 -12.10
N ASP A 262 22.91 -0.40 -11.97
CA ASP A 262 24.36 -0.17 -12.04
C ASP A 262 25.15 -0.79 -10.88
N SER A 263 24.47 -1.13 -9.78
CA SER A 263 25.05 -1.63 -8.55
C SER A 263 24.46 -2.99 -8.13
N TYR A 264 24.81 -3.44 -6.93
CA TYR A 264 24.26 -4.65 -6.35
C TYR A 264 22.79 -4.47 -5.99
N LEU A 265 22.05 -5.58 -5.91
CA LEU A 265 20.63 -5.61 -5.53
C LEU A 265 20.38 -4.83 -4.23
N SER A 266 21.29 -4.94 -3.26
CA SER A 266 21.20 -4.18 -2.01
C SER A 266 21.22 -2.67 -2.19
N GLU A 267 21.89 -2.16 -3.21
CA GLU A 267 21.93 -0.74 -3.55
C GLU A 267 20.73 -0.39 -4.44
N ASN A 268 20.49 -1.17 -5.51
CA ASN A 268 19.40 -0.97 -6.48
C ASN A 268 18.01 -0.95 -5.82
N LEU A 269 17.83 -1.66 -4.69
CA LEU A 269 16.57 -1.64 -3.93
C LEU A 269 16.22 -0.26 -3.36
N PHE A 270 17.22 0.59 -3.08
CA PHE A 270 17.03 1.89 -2.42
C PHE A 270 17.48 3.08 -3.26
N THR A 271 18.31 2.88 -4.28
CA THR A 271 18.93 3.97 -5.02
C THR A 271 18.56 3.93 -6.50
N CYS A 272 17.39 4.47 -6.83
CA CYS A 272 17.00 4.82 -8.20
C CYS A 272 15.84 5.80 -8.19
N SER A 273 16.04 7.00 -8.71
CA SER A 273 14.98 8.00 -8.81
C SER A 273 14.07 7.81 -10.03
N GLU A 274 14.50 7.05 -11.03
CA GLU A 274 13.73 6.81 -12.27
C GLU A 274 12.68 5.71 -12.12
N SER A 275 12.89 4.78 -11.18
CA SER A 275 11.89 3.78 -10.82
C SER A 275 10.94 4.37 -9.78
N GLU A 276 9.66 4.44 -10.14
CA GLU A 276 8.60 4.98 -9.26
C GLU A 276 8.56 4.25 -7.92
N ILE A 277 8.69 2.92 -7.93
CA ILE A 277 8.67 2.09 -6.73
C ILE A 277 9.93 2.32 -5.89
N VAL A 278 11.12 2.30 -6.50
CA VAL A 278 12.37 2.50 -5.76
C VAL A 278 12.41 3.89 -5.12
N ALA A 279 11.92 4.91 -5.82
CA ALA A 279 11.82 6.27 -5.26
C ALA A 279 10.97 6.33 -3.99
N LYS A 280 9.97 5.45 -3.82
CA LYS A 280 9.21 5.31 -2.56
C LYS A 280 9.95 4.48 -1.52
N ILE A 281 10.63 3.41 -1.94
CA ILE A 281 11.39 2.52 -1.05
C ILE A 281 12.62 3.24 -0.46
N ALA A 282 13.20 4.20 -1.19
CA ALA A 282 14.34 5.00 -0.74
C ALA A 282 14.11 5.70 0.61
N ASP A 283 12.86 6.07 0.94
CA ASP A 283 12.52 6.66 2.23
C ASP A 283 12.69 5.68 3.42
N PHE A 284 12.78 4.38 3.13
CA PHE A 284 12.98 3.31 4.11
C PHE A 284 14.40 2.71 4.05
N ASP A 285 15.33 3.42 3.41
CA ASP A 285 16.71 2.96 3.29
C ASP A 285 17.34 2.72 4.67
N PRO A 286 17.84 1.50 4.97
CA PRO A 286 18.43 1.17 6.25
C PRO A 286 19.65 2.04 6.59
N ALA A 287 20.32 2.63 5.59
CA ALA A 287 21.43 3.56 5.82
C ALA A 287 21.00 4.91 6.39
N LEU A 288 19.69 5.23 6.38
CA LEU A 288 19.14 6.47 6.95
C LEU A 288 18.83 6.34 8.45
N LEU A 289 18.86 5.11 8.99
CA LEU A 289 18.60 4.84 10.41
C LEU A 289 19.68 5.50 11.29
N ARG A 290 19.24 6.13 12.38
CA ARG A 290 20.09 6.88 13.33
C ARG A 290 20.24 6.14 14.65
N THR A 291 20.55 4.86 14.59
CA THR A 291 20.83 4.07 15.78
C THR A 291 22.31 4.21 16.16
N LYS A 292 22.62 3.99 17.44
CA LYS A 292 23.99 4.10 17.96
C LYS A 292 24.98 3.24 17.18
N LEU A 293 24.60 1.99 16.85
CA LEU A 293 25.50 1.06 16.16
C LEU A 293 25.74 1.48 14.70
N ILE A 294 24.68 1.87 13.98
CA ILE A 294 24.78 2.35 12.60
C ILE A 294 25.62 3.63 12.53
N ASP A 295 25.33 4.63 13.37
CA ASP A 295 26.10 5.88 13.39
C ASP A 295 27.57 5.64 13.76
N GLN A 296 27.84 4.75 14.72
CA GLN A 296 29.21 4.36 15.08
C GLN A 296 29.94 3.68 13.91
N PHE A 297 29.28 2.78 13.18
CA PHE A 297 29.85 2.12 12.00
C PHE A 297 30.17 3.13 10.89
N VAL A 298 29.22 4.00 10.55
CA VAL A 298 29.39 5.04 9.52
C VAL A 298 30.54 5.98 9.87
N LEU A 299 30.61 6.44 11.13
CA LEU A 299 31.69 7.32 11.60
C LEU A 299 33.05 6.62 11.59
N SER A 300 33.12 5.40 12.12
CA SER A 300 34.38 4.64 12.19
C SER A 300 34.95 4.38 10.79
N HIS A 301 34.08 3.99 9.86
CA HIS A 301 34.46 3.75 8.47
C HIS A 301 34.88 5.04 7.74
N LYS A 302 34.20 6.17 7.98
CA LYS A 302 34.59 7.48 7.40
C LYS A 302 35.91 8.00 7.95
N LEU A 303 36.22 7.70 9.22
CA LEU A 303 37.48 8.06 9.87
C LEU A 303 38.63 7.09 9.55
N GLY A 304 38.37 6.00 8.83
CA GLY A 304 39.39 4.99 8.51
C GLY A 304 39.85 4.20 9.73
N ILE A 305 38.98 4.05 10.73
CA ILE A 305 39.26 3.20 11.90
C ILE A 305 39.12 1.74 11.47
N ASN A 306 40.18 0.95 11.69
CA ASN A 306 40.19 -0.46 11.33
C ASN A 306 39.32 -1.29 12.26
N ASP A 307 38.48 -2.14 11.68
CA ASP A 307 37.69 -3.16 12.37
C ASP A 307 38.06 -4.53 11.78
N ASN A 308 38.82 -5.32 12.54
CA ASN A 308 39.34 -6.61 12.09
C ASN A 308 38.23 -7.62 11.75
N GLU A 309 37.09 -7.57 12.45
CA GLU A 309 35.96 -8.46 12.15
C GLU A 309 35.32 -8.04 10.82
N PHE A 310 35.18 -6.74 10.58
CA PHE A 310 34.66 -6.24 9.30
C PHE A 310 35.60 -6.53 8.12
N GLU A 311 36.92 -6.42 8.32
CA GLU A 311 37.89 -6.82 7.29
C GLU A 311 37.79 -8.31 6.94
N SER A 312 37.61 -9.18 7.95
CA SER A 312 37.36 -10.61 7.73
C SER A 312 36.09 -10.84 6.93
N PHE A 313 35.00 -10.11 7.24
CA PHE A 313 33.75 -10.17 6.49
C PHE A 313 33.93 -9.77 5.02
N LYS A 314 34.63 -8.65 4.76
CA LYS A 314 34.94 -8.18 3.40
C LYS A 314 35.79 -9.18 2.62
N SER A 315 36.71 -9.90 3.27
CA SER A 315 37.46 -10.98 2.63
C SER A 315 36.51 -12.08 2.14
N THR A 316 35.56 -12.51 2.97
CA THR A 316 34.55 -13.51 2.55
C THR A 316 33.68 -13.00 1.39
N LEU A 317 33.26 -11.74 1.40
CA LEU A 317 32.50 -11.16 0.29
C LEU A 317 33.32 -11.20 -1.02
N LYS A 318 34.60 -10.84 -0.95
CA LYS A 318 35.51 -10.90 -2.11
C LYS A 318 35.65 -12.32 -2.65
N ASP A 319 35.78 -13.31 -1.76
CA ASP A 319 35.87 -14.73 -2.15
C ASP A 319 34.58 -15.23 -2.81
N ARG A 320 33.43 -14.65 -2.45
CA ARG A 320 32.13 -14.87 -3.11
C ARG A 320 31.94 -14.05 -4.39
N GLY A 321 32.95 -13.31 -4.85
CA GLY A 321 32.93 -12.59 -6.12
C GLY A 321 32.47 -11.12 -6.04
N PHE A 322 32.16 -10.59 -4.85
CA PHE A 322 31.76 -9.19 -4.72
C PHE A 322 32.94 -8.24 -5.01
N ASP A 323 32.66 -7.21 -5.80
CA ASP A 323 33.56 -6.08 -6.06
C ASP A 323 33.45 -5.06 -4.93
N LEU A 324 34.43 -5.11 -4.02
CA LEU A 324 34.51 -4.21 -2.87
C LEU A 324 34.60 -2.72 -3.26
N ARG A 325 34.94 -2.38 -4.52
CA ARG A 325 34.91 -0.98 -4.98
C ARG A 325 33.49 -0.43 -5.03
N LYS A 326 32.51 -1.28 -5.35
CA LYS A 326 31.07 -0.93 -5.33
C LYS A 326 30.51 -0.89 -3.90
N LEU A 327 31.20 -1.49 -2.93
CA LEU A 327 30.85 -1.53 -1.50
C LEU A 327 31.77 -0.63 -0.66
N ARG A 328 32.31 0.46 -1.23
CA ARG A 328 33.28 1.32 -0.54
C ARG A 328 32.62 2.24 0.50
N SER A 329 31.37 2.64 0.27
CA SER A 329 30.67 3.53 1.19
C SER A 329 30.12 2.73 2.38
N PRO A 330 30.11 3.30 3.61
CA PRO A 330 29.46 2.64 4.74
C PRO A 330 27.96 2.45 4.49
N GLU A 331 27.31 3.37 3.78
CA GLU A 331 25.90 3.28 3.43
C GLU A 331 25.58 2.03 2.58
N SER A 332 26.40 1.74 1.55
CA SER A 332 26.23 0.52 0.73
C SER A 332 26.48 -0.76 1.52
N ASN A 333 27.39 -0.74 2.51
CA ASN A 333 27.59 -1.88 3.40
C ASN A 333 26.37 -2.12 4.30
N ILE A 334 25.78 -1.06 4.87
CA ILE A 334 24.57 -1.17 5.70
C ILE A 334 23.41 -1.77 4.89
N ARG A 335 23.21 -1.32 3.65
CA ARG A 335 22.18 -1.89 2.77
C ARG A 335 22.43 -3.37 2.46
N LEU A 336 23.69 -3.76 2.26
CA LEU A 336 24.06 -5.16 2.09
C LEU A 336 23.81 -5.97 3.36
N PHE A 337 24.13 -5.43 4.55
CA PHE A 337 23.84 -6.06 5.83
C PHE A 337 22.33 -6.27 6.02
N TYR A 338 21.52 -5.28 5.65
CA TYR A 338 20.07 -5.35 5.70
C TYR A 338 19.53 -6.48 4.80
N VAL A 339 19.95 -6.54 3.54
CA VAL A 339 19.53 -7.58 2.60
C VAL A 339 19.95 -8.99 3.05
N LEU A 340 21.09 -9.11 3.72
CA LEU A 340 21.66 -10.39 4.16
C LEU A 340 21.38 -10.70 5.64
N GLN A 341 20.54 -9.92 6.32
CA GLN A 341 20.38 -9.96 7.79
C GLN A 341 19.91 -11.32 8.35
N HIS A 342 19.39 -12.20 7.49
CA HIS A 342 18.92 -13.54 7.85
C HIS A 342 19.78 -14.66 7.27
N GLU A 343 20.91 -14.34 6.63
CA GLU A 343 21.81 -15.31 5.99
C GLU A 343 23.12 -15.45 6.77
N ASP A 344 23.69 -16.65 6.79
CA ASP A 344 25.01 -16.92 7.37
C ASP A 344 26.12 -16.70 6.34
N ILE A 345 26.99 -15.72 6.60
CA ILE A 345 28.06 -15.30 5.70
C ILE A 345 29.32 -14.96 6.49
N GLY A 346 30.39 -15.72 6.23
CA GLY A 346 31.70 -15.48 6.81
C GLY A 346 31.67 -15.55 8.33
N ASN A 347 32.04 -14.45 8.99
CA ASN A 347 32.00 -14.31 10.45
C ASN A 347 30.69 -13.68 10.98
N ASN A 348 29.65 -13.56 10.15
CA ASN A 348 28.35 -12.99 10.53
C ASN A 348 28.41 -11.57 11.12
N TYR A 349 29.39 -10.76 10.69
CA TYR A 349 29.53 -9.38 11.15
C TYR A 349 28.23 -8.57 11.00
N HIS A 350 27.51 -8.78 9.90
CA HIS A 350 26.25 -8.10 9.57
C HIS A 350 25.10 -8.40 10.53
N HIS A 351 25.07 -9.56 11.21
CA HIS A 351 24.01 -9.91 12.18
C HIS A 351 23.96 -8.95 13.36
N ARG A 352 25.05 -8.26 13.66
CA ARG A 352 25.12 -7.25 14.75
C ARG A 352 24.10 -6.12 14.57
N PHE A 353 23.68 -5.85 13.33
CA PHE A 353 22.76 -4.76 12.96
C PHE A 353 21.29 -5.22 12.88
N GLN A 354 20.98 -6.50 13.05
CA GLN A 354 19.64 -7.04 12.82
C GLN A 354 18.56 -6.36 13.68
N ALA A 355 18.87 -6.06 14.95
CA ALA A 355 17.94 -5.37 15.83
C ALA A 355 17.67 -3.92 15.37
N ASP A 356 18.65 -3.25 14.77
CA ASP A 356 18.50 -1.89 14.25
C ASP A 356 17.55 -1.83 13.04
N PHE A 357 17.44 -2.92 12.29
CA PHE A 357 16.57 -3.03 11.12
C PHE A 357 15.10 -3.35 11.45
N SER A 358 14.78 -3.62 12.72
CA SER A 358 13.40 -3.92 13.13
C SER A 358 12.49 -2.70 13.03
N ASP A 359 11.33 -2.87 12.40
CA ASP A 359 10.35 -1.79 12.21
C ASP A 359 9.24 -1.87 13.28
N SER A 360 9.51 -1.25 14.43
CA SER A 360 8.56 -1.25 15.54
C SER A 360 7.20 -0.61 15.20
N LEU A 361 7.12 0.28 14.20
CA LEU A 361 5.85 0.90 13.81
C LEU A 361 5.01 -0.07 12.98
N LEU A 362 5.64 -0.75 12.02
CA LEU A 362 4.98 -1.75 11.20
C LEU A 362 4.41 -2.90 12.05
N ASP A 363 5.19 -3.39 13.03
CA ASP A 363 4.74 -4.44 13.96
C ASP A 363 3.57 -3.99 14.86
N LYS A 364 3.62 -2.75 15.35
CA LYS A 364 2.50 -2.16 16.11
C LYS A 364 1.26 -2.04 15.23
N TYR A 365 1.43 -1.62 13.99
CA TYR A 365 0.34 -1.47 13.03
C TYR A 365 -0.30 -2.83 12.69
N SER A 366 0.50 -3.83 12.32
CA SER A 366 0.01 -5.18 11.98
C SER A 366 -0.77 -5.79 13.15
N THR A 367 -0.26 -5.61 14.37
CA THR A 367 -0.90 -6.08 15.60
C THR A 367 -2.27 -5.42 15.78
N ILE A 368 -2.34 -4.09 15.77
CA ILE A 368 -3.61 -3.35 16.00
C ILE A 368 -4.61 -3.62 14.87
N TRP A 369 -4.16 -3.65 13.62
CA TRP A 369 -4.99 -3.98 12.46
C TRP A 369 -5.61 -5.37 12.61
N ARG A 370 -4.82 -6.38 13.01
CA ARG A 370 -5.32 -7.75 13.22
C ARG A 370 -6.38 -7.80 14.31
N LEU A 371 -6.15 -7.11 15.43
CA LEU A 371 -7.12 -7.08 16.54
C LEU A 371 -8.47 -6.51 16.08
N HIS A 372 -8.48 -5.52 15.18
CA HIS A 372 -9.71 -4.97 14.61
C HIS A 372 -10.38 -5.90 13.58
N ARG A 373 -9.64 -6.84 13.00
CA ARG A 373 -10.18 -7.89 12.10
C ARG A 373 -10.70 -9.10 12.85
N THR A 374 -10.14 -9.42 14.01
CA THR A 374 -10.56 -10.54 14.86
C THR A 374 -10.91 -10.08 16.29
N PRO A 375 -11.88 -9.15 16.45
CA PRO A 375 -12.20 -8.55 17.75
C PRO A 375 -12.80 -9.53 18.77
N GLU A 376 -13.15 -10.75 18.34
CA GLU A 376 -13.67 -11.82 19.19
C GLU A 376 -12.58 -12.70 19.82
N ALA A 377 -11.32 -12.55 19.38
CA ALA A 377 -10.21 -13.29 19.98
C ALA A 377 -10.06 -12.94 21.48
N PRO A 378 -9.67 -13.90 22.34
CA PRO A 378 -9.65 -13.70 23.80
C PRO A 378 -8.82 -12.50 24.26
N GLU A 379 -7.69 -12.27 23.60
CA GLU A 379 -6.75 -11.17 23.90
C GLU A 379 -7.21 -9.83 23.29
N ALA A 380 -8.01 -9.86 22.22
CA ALA A 380 -8.36 -8.69 21.44
C ALA A 380 -9.11 -7.63 22.25
N LYS A 381 -10.04 -8.04 23.11
CA LYS A 381 -10.82 -7.09 23.92
C LYS A 381 -9.94 -6.24 24.85
N HIS A 382 -8.89 -6.82 25.42
CA HIS A 382 -7.97 -6.10 26.30
C HIS A 382 -7.06 -5.17 25.50
N GLU A 383 -6.39 -5.72 24.48
CA GLU A 383 -5.41 -4.98 23.68
C GLU A 383 -6.03 -3.84 22.87
N ILE A 384 -7.24 -4.04 22.32
CA ILE A 384 -8.01 -2.96 21.69
C ILE A 384 -8.28 -1.86 22.73
N ARG A 385 -8.70 -2.22 23.94
CA ARG A 385 -8.96 -1.22 24.99
C ARG A 385 -7.71 -0.43 25.35
N VAL A 386 -6.56 -1.11 25.45
CA VAL A 386 -5.27 -0.46 25.68
C VAL A 386 -4.96 0.52 24.56
N PHE A 387 -5.08 0.09 23.30
CA PHE A 387 -4.86 0.97 22.14
C PHE A 387 -5.76 2.22 22.17
N TYR A 388 -7.07 2.07 22.34
CA TYR A 388 -7.99 3.22 22.35
C TYR A 388 -7.67 4.18 23.50
N ARG A 389 -7.45 3.66 24.70
CA ARG A 389 -7.20 4.49 25.89
C ARG A 389 -5.83 5.17 25.85
N ASP A 390 -4.78 4.40 25.60
CA ASP A 390 -3.40 4.82 25.84
C ASP A 390 -2.75 5.44 24.61
N VAL A 391 -3.26 5.15 23.41
CA VAL A 391 -2.76 5.70 22.15
C VAL A 391 -3.76 6.68 21.56
N LEU A 392 -4.92 6.21 21.10
CA LEU A 392 -5.86 7.04 20.32
C LEU A 392 -6.41 8.23 21.12
N LEU A 393 -7.09 7.97 22.24
CA LEU A 393 -7.71 9.02 23.06
C LEU A 393 -6.66 9.91 23.74
N THR A 394 -5.51 9.32 24.12
CA THR A 394 -4.40 10.08 24.69
C THR A 394 -3.81 11.06 23.67
N ALA A 395 -3.62 10.63 22.42
CA ALA A 395 -3.14 11.50 21.35
C ALA A 395 -4.17 12.58 20.98
N ILE A 396 -5.45 12.23 20.84
CA ILE A 396 -6.54 13.19 20.58
C ILE A 396 -6.58 14.27 21.65
N SER A 397 -6.56 13.88 22.93
CA SER A 397 -6.57 14.83 24.06
C SER A 397 -5.34 15.74 24.04
N LYS A 398 -4.13 15.19 23.88
CA LYS A 398 -2.89 15.99 23.79
C LYS A 398 -2.90 16.96 22.62
N PHE A 399 -3.42 16.53 21.47
CA PHE A 399 -3.48 17.33 20.26
C PHE A 399 -4.50 18.46 20.38
N ASN A 400 -5.74 18.16 20.79
CA ASN A 400 -6.80 19.15 20.97
C ASN A 400 -6.47 20.14 22.09
N ASN A 401 -5.94 19.64 23.22
CA ASN A 401 -5.66 20.44 24.42
C ASN A 401 -4.26 21.04 24.41
N ARG A 402 -3.59 21.14 23.26
CA ARG A 402 -2.23 21.69 23.11
C ARG A 402 -2.02 23.07 23.76
N ASN A 403 -3.07 23.88 23.81
CA ASN A 403 -3.07 25.22 24.41
C ASN A 403 -3.59 25.26 25.85
N ALA A 404 -4.02 24.12 26.40
CA ALA A 404 -4.55 23.99 27.76
C ALA A 404 -4.16 22.61 28.35
N PRO A 405 -2.86 22.33 28.56
CA PRO A 405 -2.36 21.02 28.99
C PRO A 405 -2.85 20.57 30.38
N GLN A 406 -3.44 21.47 31.16
CA GLN A 406 -4.07 21.18 32.46
C GLN A 406 -5.40 20.43 32.36
N LEU A 407 -5.99 20.33 31.16
CA LEU A 407 -7.22 19.58 30.91
C LEU A 407 -6.99 18.07 31.03
N SER A 408 -8.00 17.36 31.55
CA SER A 408 -7.95 15.90 31.62
C SER A 408 -8.24 15.24 30.25
N LYS A 409 -8.09 13.91 30.16
CA LYS A 409 -8.33 13.16 28.92
C LYS A 409 -9.78 13.22 28.45
N ASP A 410 -10.71 13.40 29.38
CA ASP A 410 -12.15 13.45 29.14
C ASP A 410 -12.66 14.89 29.01
N GLU A 411 -11.76 15.86 28.82
CA GLU A 411 -12.06 17.26 28.65
C GLU A 411 -11.52 17.74 27.30
N LEU A 412 -12.39 18.27 26.45
CA LEU A 412 -12.01 18.83 25.17
C LEU A 412 -12.05 20.36 25.23
N LEU A 413 -10.90 20.99 24.97
CA LEU A 413 -10.82 22.43 24.72
C LEU A 413 -11.69 22.80 23.51
N LEU A 414 -12.62 23.74 23.71
CA LEU A 414 -13.51 24.28 22.69
C LEU A 414 -13.03 25.65 22.18
N ALA A 415 -12.64 26.53 23.08
CA ALA A 415 -12.19 27.87 22.69
C ALA A 415 -11.23 28.45 23.71
N THR A 416 -10.40 29.39 23.25
CA THR A 416 -9.64 30.27 24.13
C THR A 416 -10.00 31.70 23.80
N ARG A 417 -10.55 32.45 24.77
CA ARG A 417 -10.96 33.85 24.59
C ARG A 417 -10.52 34.69 25.79
N GLY A 418 -9.77 35.76 25.55
CA GLY A 418 -9.37 36.70 26.61
C GLY A 418 -8.59 36.05 27.78
N GLY A 419 -7.81 34.99 27.51
CA GLY A 419 -7.09 34.22 28.53
C GLY A 419 -7.93 33.18 29.28
N PHE A 420 -9.22 33.03 28.94
CA PHE A 420 -10.06 31.94 29.45
C PHE A 420 -10.09 30.78 28.45
N HIS A 421 -9.90 29.57 28.94
CA HIS A 421 -10.11 28.34 28.20
C HIS A 421 -11.52 27.83 28.49
N ILE A 422 -12.30 27.62 27.44
CA ILE A 422 -13.63 27.01 27.51
C ILE A 422 -13.45 25.58 27.02
N ALA A 423 -13.85 24.61 27.84
CA ALA A 423 -13.80 23.19 27.53
C ALA A 423 -15.14 22.52 27.84
N ALA A 424 -15.38 21.35 27.28
CA ALA A 424 -16.52 20.50 27.65
C ALA A 424 -16.03 19.15 28.18
N HIS A 425 -16.78 18.58 29.10
CA HIS A 425 -16.58 17.19 29.50
C HIS A 425 -17.30 16.29 28.50
N VAL A 426 -16.60 15.28 27.99
CA VAL A 426 -17.10 14.40 26.92
C VAL A 426 -16.70 12.97 27.25
N ASP A 427 -17.67 12.07 27.37
CA ASP A 427 -17.40 10.65 27.62
C ASP A 427 -17.14 9.92 26.29
N ILE A 428 -15.86 9.86 25.90
CA ILE A 428 -15.42 9.23 24.65
C ILE A 428 -14.95 7.81 24.93
N LYS A 429 -15.60 6.83 24.30
CA LYS A 429 -15.27 5.40 24.46
C LYS A 429 -15.20 4.71 23.11
N GLN A 430 -14.51 3.56 23.07
CA GLN A 430 -14.58 2.66 21.92
C GLN A 430 -15.98 2.03 21.80
N ASP A 431 -16.46 1.87 20.58
CA ASP A 431 -17.70 1.17 20.28
C ASP A 431 -17.40 -0.27 19.84
N ASN A 432 -17.42 -1.21 20.81
CA ASN A 432 -17.13 -2.63 20.55
C ASN A 432 -18.14 -3.27 19.58
N SER A 433 -19.40 -2.80 19.57
CA SER A 433 -20.41 -3.34 18.67
C SER A 433 -20.12 -2.91 17.23
N ALA A 434 -19.77 -1.63 17.03
CA ALA A 434 -19.36 -1.12 15.72
C ALA A 434 -18.05 -1.75 15.22
N ILE A 435 -17.07 -2.03 16.11
CA ILE A 435 -15.84 -2.74 15.75
C ILE A 435 -16.16 -4.14 15.21
N LYS A 436 -17.02 -4.90 15.90
CA LYS A 436 -17.44 -6.24 15.44
C LYS A 436 -18.17 -6.20 14.10
N LEU A 437 -19.08 -5.24 13.93
CA LEU A 437 -19.80 -5.06 12.66
C LEU A 437 -18.85 -4.68 11.52
N ALA A 438 -17.86 -3.82 11.77
CA ALA A 438 -16.84 -3.46 10.80
C ALA A 438 -15.99 -4.68 10.39
N ALA A 439 -15.57 -5.49 11.36
CA ALA A 439 -14.81 -6.72 11.11
C ALA A 439 -15.57 -7.71 10.22
N ALA A 440 -16.89 -7.82 10.38
CA ALA A 440 -17.73 -8.75 9.61
C ALA A 440 -18.09 -8.25 8.20
N ALA A 441 -18.10 -6.93 7.98
CA ALA A 441 -18.60 -6.33 6.73
C ALA A 441 -17.51 -6.03 5.68
N GLU A 442 -16.23 -6.04 6.07
CA GLU A 442 -15.16 -5.49 5.23
C GLU A 442 -14.38 -6.55 4.44
N GLN A 443 -14.20 -6.30 3.14
CA GLN A 443 -13.16 -6.93 2.32
C GLN A 443 -11.76 -6.72 2.94
N GLU A 444 -10.83 -7.66 2.72
CA GLU A 444 -9.45 -7.58 3.22
C GLU A 444 -8.75 -6.32 2.66
N HIS A 445 -8.66 -5.26 3.46
CA HIS A 445 -7.92 -4.04 3.12
C HIS A 445 -6.81 -3.82 4.15
N VAL A 446 -5.57 -3.92 3.70
CA VAL A 446 -4.37 -3.79 4.56
C VAL A 446 -4.01 -2.33 4.86
N GLY A 447 -4.49 -1.39 4.05
CA GLY A 447 -4.07 0.02 4.10
C GLY A 447 -4.58 0.83 5.30
N PHE A 448 -5.64 0.37 5.97
CA PHE A 448 -6.16 0.98 7.18
C PHE A 448 -7.01 -0.01 7.97
N PHE A 449 -7.30 0.32 9.23
CA PHE A 449 -8.41 -0.26 10.00
C PHE A 449 -9.33 0.85 10.49
N HIS A 450 -10.60 0.52 10.75
CA HIS A 450 -11.55 1.52 11.27
C HIS A 450 -11.52 1.60 12.78
N ALA A 451 -11.19 2.77 13.31
CA ALA A 451 -11.49 3.12 14.69
C ALA A 451 -12.96 3.52 14.82
N CYS A 452 -13.66 2.89 15.76
CA CYS A 452 -15.06 3.15 16.05
C CYS A 452 -15.19 3.72 17.47
N LEU A 453 -15.65 4.96 17.56
CA LEU A 453 -15.83 5.68 18.80
C LEU A 453 -17.31 5.99 19.01
N LYS A 454 -17.68 6.17 20.27
CA LYS A 454 -18.94 6.75 20.70
C LYS A 454 -18.69 7.86 21.70
N VAL A 455 -19.50 8.89 21.62
CA VAL A 455 -19.51 10.06 22.50
C VAL A 455 -20.86 10.08 23.21
N ASP A 456 -20.85 10.03 24.54
CA ASP A 456 -22.08 10.01 25.36
C ASP A 456 -23.08 8.93 24.88
N GLU A 457 -22.58 7.73 24.62
CA GLU A 457 -23.30 6.56 24.09
C GLU A 457 -23.84 6.69 22.64
N GLN A 458 -23.56 7.80 21.95
CA GLN A 458 -23.88 7.96 20.53
C GLN A 458 -22.67 7.67 19.63
N PRO A 459 -22.80 6.81 18.61
CA PRO A 459 -21.70 6.54 17.69
C PRO A 459 -21.35 7.80 16.88
N ILE A 460 -20.06 7.96 16.59
CA ILE A 460 -19.55 8.96 15.64
C ILE A 460 -19.07 8.26 14.37
N LYS A 461 -18.72 9.04 13.34
CA LYS A 461 -18.19 8.51 12.09
C LYS A 461 -16.95 7.66 12.36
N LYS A 462 -16.84 6.53 11.66
CA LYS A 462 -15.67 5.67 11.73
C LYS A 462 -14.46 6.42 11.16
N VAL A 463 -13.31 6.26 11.79
CA VAL A 463 -12.06 6.87 11.35
C VAL A 463 -11.15 5.81 10.75
N ALA A 464 -10.74 5.98 9.51
CA ALA A 464 -9.75 5.11 8.89
C ALA A 464 -8.34 5.43 9.42
N ILE A 465 -7.79 4.54 10.24
CA ILE A 465 -6.43 4.66 10.76
C ILE A 465 -5.48 3.87 9.87
N ASN A 466 -4.70 4.59 9.05
CA ASN A 466 -3.55 4.04 8.34
C ASN A 466 -2.28 4.09 9.21
N ILE A 467 -1.20 3.47 8.73
CA ILE A 467 0.08 3.40 9.48
C ILE A 467 0.68 4.79 9.76
N ASN A 468 0.48 5.75 8.86
CA ASN A 468 1.00 7.11 9.01
C ASN A 468 0.29 7.86 10.13
N LEU A 469 -1.05 7.74 10.21
CA LEU A 469 -1.83 8.29 11.32
C LEU A 469 -1.44 7.58 12.62
N LEU A 470 -1.33 6.25 12.64
CA LEU A 470 -0.89 5.52 13.82
C LEU A 470 0.48 5.99 14.33
N GLY A 471 1.45 6.16 13.42
CA GLY A 471 2.77 6.69 13.75
C GLY A 471 2.73 8.13 14.28
N LEU A 472 1.82 8.96 13.76
CA LEU A 472 1.57 10.29 14.31
C LEU A 472 0.99 10.23 15.74
N LEU A 473 0.02 9.35 15.99
CA LEU A 473 -0.58 9.18 17.32
C LEU A 473 0.47 8.78 18.36
N TYR A 474 1.35 7.83 18.05
CA TYR A 474 2.45 7.44 18.95
C TYR A 474 3.41 8.61 19.23
N ARG A 475 3.84 9.34 18.18
CA ARG A 475 4.71 10.51 18.35
C ARG A 475 4.06 11.58 19.24
N ILE A 476 2.76 11.86 19.06
CA ILE A 476 2.02 12.81 19.92
C ILE A 476 1.99 12.32 21.36
N CYS A 477 1.77 11.02 21.58
CA CYS A 477 1.83 10.43 22.92
C CYS A 477 3.22 10.63 23.58
N GLU A 478 4.30 10.63 22.81
CA GLU A 478 5.66 10.90 23.25
C GLU A 478 5.99 12.41 23.38
N GLY A 479 5.06 13.30 23.03
CA GLY A 479 5.20 14.75 23.21
C GLY A 479 5.50 15.53 21.92
N TYR A 480 5.51 14.87 20.76
CA TYR A 480 5.64 15.54 19.46
C TYR A 480 4.42 16.43 19.17
N GLN A 481 4.67 17.61 18.64
CA GLN A 481 3.63 18.51 18.13
C GLN A 481 3.58 18.41 16.60
N PRO A 482 2.43 18.01 16.02
CA PRO A 482 2.32 17.85 14.57
C PRO A 482 2.57 19.15 13.80
N ASN A 483 3.16 19.03 12.61
CA ASN A 483 3.50 20.17 11.76
C ASN A 483 3.15 19.90 10.29
N LYS A 484 3.50 20.85 9.41
CA LYS A 484 3.16 20.80 7.97
C LYS A 484 3.70 19.55 7.24
N HIS A 485 4.73 18.89 7.77
CA HIS A 485 5.32 17.69 7.14
C HIS A 485 4.49 16.42 7.37
N ASP A 486 3.59 16.41 8.35
CA ASP A 486 2.74 15.26 8.66
C ASP A 486 1.51 15.13 7.70
N LYS A 487 1.36 16.08 6.75
CA LYS A 487 0.43 16.08 5.60
C LYS A 487 -0.96 15.46 5.93
N ASN A 488 -1.32 14.36 5.28
CA ASN A 488 -2.63 13.73 5.33
C ASN A 488 -2.99 13.18 6.72
N ALA A 489 -1.99 12.76 7.52
CA ALA A 489 -2.25 12.23 8.85
C ALA A 489 -2.79 13.30 9.80
N VAL A 490 -2.33 14.54 9.67
CA VAL A 490 -2.86 15.67 10.46
C VAL A 490 -4.27 16.01 10.02
N VAL A 491 -4.57 15.99 8.72
CA VAL A 491 -5.92 16.24 8.21
C VAL A 491 -6.92 15.23 8.79
N LEU A 492 -6.60 13.93 8.77
CA LEU A 492 -7.46 12.89 9.38
C LEU A 492 -7.66 13.09 10.89
N LEU A 493 -6.62 13.56 11.59
CA LEU A 493 -6.71 13.84 13.03
C LEU A 493 -7.54 15.11 13.30
N ASP A 494 -7.39 16.15 12.48
CA ASP A 494 -8.18 17.39 12.57
C ASP A 494 -9.66 17.11 12.30
N GLU A 495 -10.00 16.33 11.25
CA GLU A 495 -11.39 15.92 10.96
C GLU A 495 -12.03 15.18 12.15
N LEU A 496 -11.28 14.27 12.79
CA LEU A 496 -11.75 13.56 13.98
C LEU A 496 -12.00 14.52 15.15
N VAL A 497 -11.07 15.46 15.37
CA VAL A 497 -11.20 16.45 16.45
C VAL A 497 -12.36 17.40 16.18
N GLU A 498 -12.59 17.83 14.95
CA GLU A 498 -13.73 18.66 14.56
C GLU A 498 -15.06 17.95 14.82
N GLU A 499 -15.18 16.67 14.50
CA GLU A 499 -16.39 15.90 14.80
C GLU A 499 -16.63 15.76 16.31
N LEU A 500 -15.57 15.48 17.08
CA LEU A 500 -15.64 15.46 18.54
C LEU A 500 -16.02 16.84 19.10
N HIS A 501 -15.51 17.91 18.50
CA HIS A 501 -15.81 19.28 18.88
C HIS A 501 -17.27 19.64 18.64
N GLU A 502 -17.83 19.23 17.49
CA GLU A 502 -19.24 19.46 17.17
C GLU A 502 -20.14 18.79 18.21
N ARG A 503 -19.81 17.57 18.65
CA ARG A 503 -20.51 16.86 19.73
C ARG A 503 -20.31 17.54 21.08
N ALA A 504 -19.07 17.90 21.42
CA ALA A 504 -18.70 18.55 22.66
C ALA A 504 -19.36 19.93 22.82
N SER A 505 -19.55 20.68 21.73
CA SER A 505 -20.22 21.98 21.73
C SER A 505 -21.70 21.91 22.14
N LYS A 506 -22.32 20.74 22.03
CA LYS A 506 -23.71 20.46 22.43
C LYS A 506 -23.81 19.95 23.86
N ALA A 507 -22.69 19.88 24.59
CA ALA A 507 -22.67 19.44 25.97
C ALA A 507 -23.43 20.43 26.87
N LYS A 508 -24.26 19.89 27.78
CA LYS A 508 -25.01 20.68 28.76
C LYS A 508 -24.15 21.32 29.85
N THR A 509 -22.88 20.92 29.93
CA THR A 509 -21.92 21.39 30.93
C THR A 509 -20.64 21.84 30.23
N LEU A 510 -20.23 23.07 30.52
CA LEU A 510 -18.97 23.66 30.11
C LEU A 510 -18.06 23.88 31.31
N LEU A 511 -16.76 23.88 31.05
CA LEU A 511 -15.69 24.18 31.98
C LEU A 511 -15.00 25.45 31.51
N VAL A 512 -14.92 26.45 32.38
CA VAL A 512 -14.21 27.70 32.12
C VAL A 512 -12.99 27.74 33.03
N LEU A 513 -11.79 27.77 32.43
CA LEU A 513 -10.53 27.74 33.15
C LEU A 513 -9.72 29.00 32.88
N ARG A 514 -9.09 29.52 33.93
CA ARG A 514 -8.07 30.57 33.85
C ARG A 514 -7.14 30.46 35.05
N ASP A 515 -5.84 30.40 34.80
CA ASP A 515 -4.81 30.18 35.83
C ASP A 515 -5.16 28.93 36.70
N SER A 516 -5.34 29.10 38.01
CA SER A 516 -5.77 28.05 38.95
C SER A 516 -7.30 27.99 39.17
N THR A 517 -8.06 28.84 38.48
CA THR A 517 -9.53 28.90 38.58
C THR A 517 -10.17 27.94 37.60
N ARG A 518 -11.06 27.09 38.11
CA ARG A 518 -11.86 26.16 37.32
C ARG A 518 -13.33 26.28 37.71
N LEU A 519 -14.11 26.84 36.79
CA LEU A 519 -15.55 27.02 36.91
C LEU A 519 -16.26 26.00 36.03
N ARG A 520 -17.36 25.44 36.53
CA ARG A 520 -18.28 24.58 35.82
C ARG A 520 -19.55 25.39 35.58
N VAL A 521 -19.93 25.54 34.33
CA VAL A 521 -21.18 26.19 33.91
C VAL A 521 -22.09 25.08 33.39
N TYR A 522 -23.32 25.01 33.85
CA TYR A 522 -24.30 24.08 33.30
C TYR A 522 -25.64 24.76 33.05
N ASP A 523 -26.31 24.29 32.02
CA ASP A 523 -27.66 24.69 31.68
C ASP A 523 -28.64 23.96 32.60
N ALA A 524 -29.25 24.70 33.53
CA ALA A 524 -30.10 24.15 34.58
C ALA A 524 -31.47 23.71 34.04
N GLU A 525 -32.00 24.44 33.05
CA GLU A 525 -33.31 24.17 32.45
C GLU A 525 -33.21 23.40 31.13
N GLY A 526 -32.04 23.38 30.48
CA GLY A 526 -31.77 22.61 29.26
C GLY A 526 -32.21 23.32 27.97
N ASP A 527 -32.69 24.56 28.07
CA ASP A 527 -33.08 25.45 26.97
C ASP A 527 -32.19 26.71 26.88
N GLY A 528 -31.16 26.80 27.72
CA GLY A 528 -30.22 27.92 27.80
C GLY A 528 -30.75 29.17 28.49
N SER A 529 -31.94 29.12 29.11
CA SER A 529 -32.55 30.26 29.79
C SER A 529 -31.91 30.59 31.15
N GLU A 530 -31.44 29.58 31.88
CA GLU A 530 -30.77 29.73 33.17
C GLU A 530 -29.45 28.95 33.22
N LEU A 531 -28.34 29.68 33.41
CA LEU A 531 -27.00 29.12 33.52
C LEU A 531 -26.55 29.17 34.98
N GLU A 532 -26.31 28.01 35.57
CA GLU A 532 -25.75 27.89 36.92
C GLU A 532 -24.23 27.71 36.85
N VAL A 533 -23.52 28.41 37.74
CA VAL A 533 -22.05 28.38 37.84
C VAL A 533 -21.64 27.78 39.18
N SER A 534 -20.83 26.74 39.14
CA SER A 534 -20.28 26.07 40.32
C SER A 534 -18.76 25.88 40.17
N GLY A 535 -17.99 25.98 41.25
CA GLY A 535 -16.53 25.79 41.22
C GLY A 535 -15.76 26.85 41.99
N GLY A 536 -14.45 26.64 42.16
CA GLY A 536 -13.58 27.49 42.97
C GLY A 536 -12.09 27.23 42.71
N VAL A 537 -11.25 28.13 43.21
CA VAL A 537 -9.79 28.10 43.06
C VAL A 537 -9.22 26.81 43.66
N LYS A 538 -8.53 25.98 42.86
CA LYS A 538 -7.66 24.94 43.43
C LYS A 538 -6.49 25.65 44.10
N LYS A 539 -6.44 25.60 45.44
CA LYS A 539 -5.30 26.06 46.23
C LYS A 539 -4.02 25.31 45.86
#